data_AF-A0A2A5PGM4-F1
#
_entry.id   AF-A0A2A5PGM4-F1
#
_cell.length_a   1.000
_cell.length_b   1.000
_cell.length_c   1.000
_cell.angle_alpha   90.00
_cell.angle_beta   90.00
_cell.angle_gamma   90.00
#
_symmetry.space_group_name_H-M   'P 1'
#
loop_
_entity.id
_entity.type
_entity.pdbx_description
1 polymer ?
#
loop_
_entity_poly.entity_id
_entity_poly.type
_entity_poly.pdbx_seq_one_letter_code
_entity_poly.pdbx_strand_id
1 'polypeptide(L)'
;MSALNPTIITFLFYIVAMIVIGLLAYRATRNFSDYILGGRRLGSFVTALSAGASDMSGWLLMGLPGAIYLSGLSEMWIAVGLIIGAWLNWLLVAGRLRVHTEVQHNALTLPDYFSNRFNDQRKILRIVSACVILIFFAIYCASGMVAGARLFESMFDLPYSTALWISAIATISYVFIGGFLAVSWTDTIQAGLMIFALLLTPIITLLSFSDLSQVTLALEAARPQALNLVSDLSWVAIISLMAWGLGYFGQPHILVRFMAVDSVKSIPNARRIGMTWMTLCLGGAVAAGFFGIAYFQQHPELAGVVNANPETVFMELTKILFNPWVAGVVLAAILAAVMSTLSCQLLVCSSTLTEDFYKSFLRKNASQNELVWVGRGMVLMIALLAIWMAGNPESKALGLVSYAWAGFGAAFGPLIILSLFWKRMTLNGALAGMVVGALMVILWKNLWADTGIYEIIPGFMCSWIAIVVVSLLGKAPSHEVTDRFEQADQQYKESH
;
A
#
# COMPACT_ATOMS: atom_id res chain seq x y z
N MET A 1 -25.85 -23.90 -7.00
CA MET A 1 -25.71 -22.51 -7.49
C MET A 1 -26.32 -22.43 -8.87
N SER A 2 -27.33 -21.58 -9.11
CA SER A 2 -27.88 -21.40 -10.46
C SER A 2 -26.83 -20.73 -11.36
N ALA A 3 -26.81 -21.07 -12.65
CA ALA A 3 -25.84 -20.58 -13.62
C ALA A 3 -25.92 -19.05 -13.91
N LEU A 4 -26.76 -18.30 -13.18
CA LEU A 4 -27.08 -16.89 -13.41
C LEU A 4 -27.15 -16.10 -12.09
N ASN A 5 -26.21 -16.31 -11.15
CA ASN A 5 -26.10 -15.40 -9.99
C ASN A 5 -25.57 -14.04 -10.48
N PRO A 6 -26.35 -12.94 -10.38
CA PRO A 6 -25.93 -11.64 -10.91
C PRO A 6 -24.62 -11.11 -10.30
N THR A 7 -24.40 -11.39 -9.01
CA THR A 7 -23.16 -11.00 -8.31
C THR A 7 -21.95 -11.68 -8.95
N ILE A 8 -22.06 -12.97 -9.30
CA ILE A 8 -21.01 -13.72 -9.98
C ILE A 8 -20.78 -13.17 -11.39
N ILE A 9 -21.85 -12.84 -12.13
CA ILE A 9 -21.74 -12.29 -13.49
C ILE A 9 -20.97 -10.96 -13.47
N THR A 10 -21.35 -10.03 -12.59
CA THR A 10 -20.66 -8.74 -12.47
C THR A 10 -19.20 -8.91 -12.05
N PHE A 11 -18.93 -9.85 -11.14
CA PHE A 11 -17.59 -10.14 -10.66
C PHE A 11 -16.70 -10.76 -11.76
N LEU A 12 -17.22 -11.71 -12.53
CA LEU A 12 -16.52 -12.29 -13.68
C LEU A 12 -16.28 -11.25 -14.78
N PHE A 13 -17.28 -10.41 -15.05
CA PHE A 13 -17.13 -9.29 -15.98
C PHE A 13 -15.99 -8.36 -15.56
N TYR A 14 -15.91 -8.02 -14.26
CA TYR A 14 -14.81 -7.23 -13.71
C TYR A 14 -13.44 -7.88 -13.97
N ILE A 15 -13.27 -9.16 -13.64
CA ILE A 15 -12.01 -9.88 -13.88
C ILE A 15 -11.63 -9.86 -15.36
N VAL A 16 -12.58 -10.18 -16.24
CA VAL A 16 -12.36 -10.18 -17.70
C VAL A 16 -11.98 -8.78 -18.20
N ALA A 17 -12.68 -7.74 -17.74
CA ALA A 17 -12.36 -6.36 -18.09
C ALA A 17 -10.94 -5.97 -17.68
N MET A 18 -10.50 -6.33 -16.46
CA MET A 18 -9.15 -6.05 -15.98
C MET A 18 -8.08 -6.79 -16.80
N ILE A 19 -8.32 -8.06 -17.14
CA ILE A 19 -7.42 -8.81 -18.02
C ILE A 19 -7.31 -8.15 -19.39
N VAL A 20 -8.43 -7.74 -20.00
CA VAL A 20 -8.44 -7.08 -21.31
C VAL A 20 -7.67 -5.75 -21.25
N ILE A 21 -7.93 -4.91 -20.25
CA ILE A 21 -7.21 -3.63 -20.08
C ILE A 21 -5.71 -3.87 -19.89
N GLY A 22 -5.33 -4.84 -19.05
CA GLY A 22 -3.94 -5.22 -18.84
C GLY A 22 -3.26 -5.67 -20.14
N LEU A 23 -3.93 -6.49 -20.95
CA LEU A 23 -3.42 -6.95 -22.25
C LEU A 23 -3.28 -5.79 -23.27
N LEU A 24 -4.23 -4.85 -23.28
CA LEU A 24 -4.16 -3.66 -24.13
C LEU A 24 -2.98 -2.76 -23.74
N ALA A 25 -2.81 -2.51 -22.45
CA ALA A 25 -1.71 -1.70 -21.94
C ALA A 25 -0.34 -2.39 -22.07
N TYR A 26 -0.29 -3.72 -21.99
CA TYR A 26 0.93 -4.50 -22.23
C TYR A 26 1.49 -4.29 -23.64
N ARG A 27 0.65 -4.06 -24.65
CA ARG A 27 1.10 -3.74 -26.02
C ARG A 27 1.88 -2.42 -26.11
N ALA A 28 1.78 -1.55 -25.10
CA ALA A 28 2.55 -0.31 -25.02
C ALA A 28 3.95 -0.51 -24.39
N THR A 29 4.23 -1.66 -23.76
CA THR A 29 5.55 -1.99 -23.20
C THR A 29 6.49 -2.48 -24.31
N ARG A 30 7.50 -1.68 -24.67
CA ARG A 30 8.44 -2.02 -25.76
C ARG A 30 9.83 -2.43 -25.28
N ASN A 31 10.21 -2.01 -24.09
CA ASN A 31 11.53 -2.27 -23.51
C ASN A 31 11.45 -2.44 -21.98
N PHE A 32 12.59 -2.75 -21.36
CA PHE A 32 12.68 -3.02 -19.92
C PHE A 32 12.40 -1.80 -19.03
N SER A 33 12.75 -0.57 -19.47
CA SER A 33 12.41 0.66 -18.75
C SER A 33 10.89 0.89 -18.72
N ASP A 34 10.19 0.58 -19.82
CA ASP A 34 8.73 0.59 -19.86
C ASP A 34 8.14 -0.48 -18.93
N TYR A 35 8.80 -1.63 -18.79
CA TYR A 35 8.35 -2.73 -17.92
C TYR A 35 8.51 -2.40 -16.43
N ILE A 36 9.58 -1.72 -16.01
CA ILE A 36 9.85 -1.41 -14.60
C ILE A 36 9.27 -0.07 -14.16
N LEU A 37 9.36 0.97 -14.99
CA LEU A 37 9.04 2.35 -14.60
C LEU A 37 8.09 3.05 -15.59
N GLY A 38 7.52 2.32 -16.55
CA GLY A 38 6.61 2.89 -17.55
C GLY A 38 7.26 3.98 -18.42
N GLY A 39 8.60 3.97 -18.53
CA GLY A 39 9.36 4.94 -19.31
C GLY A 39 9.29 6.38 -18.79
N ARG A 40 8.86 6.60 -17.54
CA ARG A 40 8.62 7.94 -16.94
C ARG A 40 7.63 8.80 -17.74
N ARG A 41 6.49 8.22 -18.12
CA ARG A 41 5.46 8.89 -18.95
C ARG A 41 4.10 9.02 -18.26
N LEU A 42 4.05 8.80 -16.94
CA LEU A 42 2.78 8.89 -16.23
C LEU A 42 2.37 10.35 -16.05
N GLY A 43 1.25 10.72 -16.66
CA GLY A 43 0.61 12.01 -16.43
C GLY A 43 0.03 12.11 -15.01
N SER A 44 -0.46 13.31 -14.66
CA SER A 44 -0.91 13.62 -13.29
C SER A 44 -2.01 12.69 -12.77
N PHE A 45 -3.00 12.38 -13.63
CA PHE A 45 -4.17 11.59 -13.26
C PHE A 45 -3.83 10.12 -12.97
N VAL A 46 -3.11 9.48 -13.89
CA VAL A 46 -2.69 8.07 -13.76
C VAL A 46 -1.74 7.92 -12.58
N THR A 47 -0.79 8.85 -12.39
CA THR A 47 0.11 8.84 -11.22
C THR A 47 -0.69 8.89 -9.93
N ALA A 48 -1.64 9.82 -9.81
CA ALA A 48 -2.41 10.03 -8.60
C ALA A 48 -3.25 8.81 -8.21
N LEU A 49 -4.04 8.31 -9.15
CA LEU A 49 -4.96 7.20 -8.91
C LEU A 49 -4.21 5.86 -8.79
N SER A 50 -3.15 5.66 -9.56
CA SER A 50 -2.34 4.44 -9.43
C SER A 50 -1.56 4.42 -8.12
N ALA A 51 -0.98 5.55 -7.68
CA ALA A 51 -0.37 5.64 -6.36
C ALA A 51 -1.40 5.35 -5.25
N GLY A 52 -2.59 5.98 -5.33
CA GLY A 52 -3.67 5.77 -4.37
C GLY A 52 -4.18 4.33 -4.32
N ALA A 53 -4.45 3.70 -5.46
CA ALA A 53 -4.90 2.31 -5.51
C ALA A 53 -3.82 1.31 -5.12
N SER A 54 -2.53 1.63 -5.35
CA SER A 54 -1.43 0.77 -4.90
C SER A 54 -1.26 0.78 -3.39
N ASP A 55 -1.55 1.92 -2.75
CA ASP A 55 -1.52 2.16 -1.31
C ASP A 55 -2.71 1.49 -0.59
N MET A 56 -3.90 1.74 -1.13
CA MET A 56 -5.17 1.34 -0.54
C MET A 56 -5.54 -0.10 -0.94
N SER A 57 -5.00 -1.08 -0.20
CA SER A 57 -5.30 -2.49 -0.43
C SER A 57 -6.68 -2.91 0.14
N GLY A 58 -6.98 -4.21 0.15
CA GLY A 58 -8.17 -4.77 0.83
C GLY A 58 -8.33 -4.32 2.30
N TRP A 59 -7.25 -3.92 2.98
CA TRP A 59 -7.33 -3.35 4.34
C TRP A 59 -8.24 -2.10 4.42
N LEU A 60 -8.32 -1.29 3.37
CA LEU A 60 -9.13 -0.06 3.38
C LEU A 60 -10.63 -0.37 3.41
N LEU A 61 -11.07 -1.41 2.67
CA LEU A 61 -12.48 -1.78 2.61
C LEU A 61 -12.89 -2.78 3.71
N MET A 62 -11.93 -3.43 4.37
CA MET A 62 -12.21 -4.47 5.37
C MET A 62 -11.63 -4.11 6.74
N GLY A 63 -10.32 -3.90 6.81
CA GLY A 63 -9.57 -3.63 8.03
C GLY A 63 -10.02 -2.36 8.76
N LEU A 64 -9.98 -1.20 8.08
CA LEU A 64 -10.33 0.08 8.71
C LEU A 64 -11.82 0.16 9.11
N PRO A 65 -12.79 -0.21 8.25
CA PRO A 65 -14.19 -0.28 8.67
C PRO A 65 -14.40 -1.24 9.85
N GLY A 66 -13.70 -2.39 9.86
CA GLY A 66 -13.76 -3.35 10.96
C GLY A 66 -13.19 -2.81 12.28
N ALA A 67 -12.09 -2.08 12.24
CA ALA A 67 -11.53 -1.40 13.41
C ALA A 67 -12.50 -0.32 13.95
N ILE A 68 -13.09 0.48 13.06
CA ILE A 68 -14.10 1.48 13.44
C ILE A 68 -15.35 0.80 14.01
N TYR A 69 -15.82 -0.31 13.42
CA TYR A 69 -16.94 -1.09 13.97
C TYR A 69 -16.64 -1.62 15.39
N LEU A 70 -15.37 -1.98 15.64
CA LEU A 70 -14.90 -2.51 16.92
C LEU A 70 -14.65 -1.48 18.01
N SER A 71 -14.29 -0.26 17.65
CA SER A 71 -13.74 0.71 18.62
C SER A 71 -14.34 2.10 18.48
N GLY A 72 -15.13 2.36 17.44
CA GLY A 72 -15.73 3.65 17.15
C GLY A 72 -14.77 4.60 16.44
N LEU A 73 -15.10 5.89 16.46
CA LEU A 73 -14.33 6.94 15.78
C LEU A 73 -12.95 7.20 16.39
N SER A 74 -12.62 6.60 17.53
CA SER A 74 -11.26 6.64 18.08
C SER A 74 -10.21 6.11 17.08
N GLU A 75 -10.56 5.13 16.24
CA GLU A 75 -9.66 4.59 15.21
C GLU A 75 -9.50 5.51 13.98
N MET A 76 -10.28 6.61 13.87
CA MET A 76 -10.19 7.53 12.74
C MET A 76 -8.84 8.27 12.68
N TRP A 77 -8.08 8.30 13.78
CA TRP A 77 -6.74 8.88 13.81
C TRP A 77 -5.77 8.20 12.82
N ILE A 78 -6.02 6.94 12.44
CA ILE A 78 -5.31 6.28 11.33
C ILE A 78 -5.52 7.07 10.04
N ALA A 79 -6.77 7.37 9.69
CA ALA A 79 -7.11 8.13 8.49
C ALA A 79 -6.51 9.54 8.52
N VAL A 80 -6.58 10.23 9.67
CA VAL A 80 -5.98 11.57 9.84
C VAL A 80 -4.47 11.52 9.65
N GLY A 81 -3.79 10.57 10.31
CA GLY A 81 -2.36 10.38 10.18
C GLY A 81 -1.94 10.08 8.74
N LEU A 82 -2.66 9.19 8.06
CA LEU A 82 -2.42 8.86 6.67
C LEU A 82 -2.58 10.08 5.75
N ILE A 83 -3.66 10.85 5.88
CA ILE A 83 -3.88 12.06 5.06
C ILE A 83 -2.73 13.05 5.22
N ILE A 84 -2.31 13.32 6.47
CA ILE A 84 -1.19 14.23 6.75
C ILE A 84 0.12 13.66 6.17
N GLY A 85 0.41 12.40 6.42
CA GLY A 85 1.62 11.73 5.94
C GLY A 85 1.71 11.70 4.41
N ALA A 86 0.63 11.32 3.72
CA ALA A 86 0.55 11.32 2.27
C ALA A 86 0.72 12.74 1.71
N TRP A 87 0.04 13.74 2.29
CA TRP A 87 0.17 15.12 1.86
C TRP A 87 1.63 15.61 1.95
N LEU A 88 2.30 15.33 3.07
CA LEU A 88 3.70 15.67 3.28
C LEU A 88 4.62 14.89 2.32
N ASN A 89 4.35 13.62 2.06
CA ASN A 89 5.11 12.81 1.10
C ASN A 89 5.00 13.39 -0.32
N TRP A 90 3.80 13.76 -0.76
CA TRP A 90 3.58 14.42 -2.04
C TRP A 90 4.24 15.81 -2.11
N LEU A 91 4.19 16.59 -1.03
CA LEU A 91 4.74 17.93 -0.97
C LEU A 91 6.28 17.94 -0.93
N LEU A 92 6.87 17.05 -0.14
CA LEU A 92 8.30 17.07 0.18
C LEU A 92 9.11 16.10 -0.68
N VAL A 93 8.59 14.90 -0.93
CA VAL A 93 9.36 13.81 -1.54
C VAL A 93 9.09 13.67 -3.03
N ALA A 94 7.83 13.69 -3.47
CA ALA A 94 7.47 13.27 -4.83
C ALA A 94 8.30 13.96 -5.93
N GLY A 95 8.40 15.28 -5.92
CA GLY A 95 9.13 16.02 -6.95
C GLY A 95 10.65 15.92 -6.84
N ARG A 96 11.18 15.92 -5.61
CA ARG A 96 12.62 15.72 -5.40
C ARG A 96 13.04 14.32 -5.83
N LEU A 97 12.32 13.29 -5.40
CA LEU A 97 12.61 11.90 -5.76
C LEU A 97 12.56 11.69 -7.27
N ARG A 98 11.60 12.30 -7.96
CA ARG A 98 11.51 12.23 -9.43
C ARG A 98 12.79 12.73 -10.10
N VAL A 99 13.33 13.89 -9.70
CA VAL A 99 14.55 14.47 -10.28
C VAL A 99 15.81 13.74 -9.83
N HIS A 100 15.91 13.46 -8.52
CA HIS A 100 17.06 12.76 -7.94
C HIS A 100 17.26 11.39 -8.58
N THR A 101 16.19 10.61 -8.82
CA THR A 101 16.33 9.32 -9.49
C THR A 101 16.77 9.45 -10.95
N GLU A 102 16.46 10.54 -11.64
CA GLU A 102 16.91 10.78 -13.02
C GLU A 102 18.40 11.18 -13.07
N VAL A 103 18.82 12.10 -12.21
CA VAL A 103 20.21 12.57 -12.13
C VAL A 103 21.17 11.47 -11.64
N GLN A 104 20.72 10.59 -10.74
CA GLN A 104 21.52 9.50 -10.21
C GLN A 104 21.52 8.29 -11.17
N HIS A 105 22.02 8.51 -12.39
CA HIS A 105 22.14 7.53 -13.48
C HIS A 105 20.82 6.94 -13.98
N ASN A 106 19.76 7.75 -13.98
CA ASN A 106 18.42 7.32 -14.38
C ASN A 106 17.98 6.02 -13.68
N ALA A 107 18.11 6.02 -12.35
CA ALA A 107 17.78 4.89 -11.51
C ALA A 107 16.36 4.38 -11.76
N LEU A 108 16.24 3.07 -11.93
CA LEU A 108 14.97 2.41 -12.27
C LEU A 108 14.23 1.88 -11.03
N THR A 109 14.96 1.57 -9.96
CA THR A 109 14.42 1.07 -8.69
C THR A 109 14.94 1.92 -7.53
N LEU A 110 14.29 1.82 -6.36
CA LEU A 110 14.81 2.47 -5.14
C LEU A 110 16.17 1.92 -4.69
N PRO A 111 16.41 0.59 -4.66
CA PRO A 111 17.74 0.05 -4.37
C PRO A 111 18.82 0.58 -5.33
N ASP A 112 18.50 0.71 -6.62
CA ASP A 112 19.37 1.30 -7.63
C ASP A 112 19.64 2.79 -7.33
N TYR A 113 18.60 3.57 -7.00
CA TYR A 113 18.75 4.95 -6.57
C TYR A 113 19.67 5.09 -5.35
N PHE A 114 19.48 4.28 -4.30
CA PHE A 114 20.34 4.33 -3.11
C PHE A 114 21.78 4.00 -3.44
N SER A 115 22.01 2.96 -4.25
CA SER A 115 23.34 2.58 -4.71
C SER A 115 24.03 3.74 -5.47
N ASN A 116 23.31 4.39 -6.38
CA ASN A 116 23.86 5.45 -7.25
C ASN A 116 24.06 6.76 -6.48
N ARG A 117 23.10 7.13 -5.61
CA ARG A 117 23.13 8.33 -4.77
C ARG A 117 24.38 8.42 -3.90
N PHE A 118 24.90 7.29 -3.45
CA PHE A 118 26.10 7.22 -2.60
C PHE A 118 27.35 6.66 -3.30
N ASN A 119 27.30 6.46 -4.62
CA ASN A 119 28.38 5.84 -5.41
C ASN A 119 28.85 4.50 -4.82
N ASP A 120 27.90 3.64 -4.45
CA ASP A 120 28.13 2.34 -3.82
C ASP A 120 28.69 1.31 -4.81
N GLN A 121 30.01 1.29 -4.95
CA GLN A 121 30.75 0.36 -5.81
C GLN A 121 30.56 -1.11 -5.42
N ARG A 122 30.26 -1.38 -4.14
CA ARG A 122 30.04 -2.74 -3.62
C ARG A 122 28.58 -3.18 -3.74
N LYS A 123 27.67 -2.27 -4.12
CA LYS A 123 26.24 -2.50 -4.24
C LYS A 123 25.61 -3.08 -2.95
N ILE A 124 26.17 -2.74 -1.78
CA ILE A 124 25.67 -3.23 -0.48
C ILE A 124 24.29 -2.67 -0.15
N LEU A 125 24.04 -1.39 -0.44
CA LEU A 125 22.72 -0.78 -0.24
C LEU A 125 21.67 -1.46 -1.10
N ARG A 126 22.06 -1.89 -2.29
CA ARG A 126 21.19 -2.59 -3.22
C ARG A 126 20.77 -3.96 -2.67
N ILE A 127 21.72 -4.75 -2.17
CA ILE A 127 21.44 -6.06 -1.57
C ILE A 127 20.58 -5.92 -0.31
N VAL A 128 20.98 -5.04 0.62
CA VAL A 128 20.27 -4.90 1.89
C VAL A 128 18.87 -4.35 1.68
N SER A 129 18.68 -3.39 0.77
CA SER A 129 17.35 -2.93 0.37
C SER A 129 16.53 -4.07 -0.21
N ALA A 130 17.12 -4.92 -1.07
CA ALA A 130 16.42 -6.06 -1.63
C ALA A 130 15.95 -7.05 -0.56
N CYS A 131 16.80 -7.37 0.42
CA CYS A 131 16.41 -8.23 1.55
C CYS A 131 15.25 -7.64 2.36
N VAL A 132 15.33 -6.35 2.71
CA VAL A 132 14.25 -5.65 3.44
C VAL A 132 12.95 -5.65 2.64
N ILE A 133 13.03 -5.37 1.33
CA ILE A 133 11.90 -5.41 0.40
C ILE A 133 11.23 -6.77 0.40
N LEU A 134 12.00 -7.85 0.29
CA LEU A 134 11.46 -9.20 0.21
C LEU A 134 10.77 -9.63 1.50
N ILE A 135 11.37 -9.33 2.66
CA ILE A 135 10.79 -9.70 3.96
C ILE A 135 9.44 -9.00 4.17
N PHE A 136 9.41 -7.68 4.05
CA PHE A 136 8.19 -6.93 4.36
C PHE A 136 7.13 -7.04 3.26
N PHE A 137 7.50 -7.20 1.98
CA PHE A 137 6.49 -7.47 0.95
C PHE A 137 5.93 -8.88 1.01
N ALA A 138 6.66 -9.90 1.48
CA ALA A 138 6.04 -11.21 1.72
C ALA A 138 4.89 -11.10 2.74
N ILE A 139 5.12 -10.38 3.85
CA ILE A 139 4.10 -10.10 4.87
C ILE A 139 2.94 -9.28 4.30
N TYR A 140 3.26 -8.23 3.54
CA TYR A 140 2.23 -7.37 2.96
C TYR A 140 1.39 -8.14 1.91
N CYS A 141 2.04 -8.94 1.08
CA CYS A 141 1.35 -9.81 0.13
C CYS A 141 0.45 -10.81 0.85
N ALA A 142 0.89 -11.37 1.99
CA ALA A 142 0.05 -12.25 2.80
C ALA A 142 -1.23 -11.54 3.27
N SER A 143 -1.15 -10.26 3.66
CA SER A 143 -2.33 -9.48 4.00
C SER A 143 -3.35 -9.38 2.86
N GLY A 144 -2.87 -9.08 1.64
CA GLY A 144 -3.74 -9.06 0.46
C GLY A 144 -4.38 -10.42 0.18
N MET A 145 -3.62 -11.51 0.34
CA MET A 145 -4.14 -12.87 0.19
C MET A 145 -5.22 -13.20 1.23
N VAL A 146 -5.04 -12.79 2.49
CA VAL A 146 -6.05 -12.92 3.56
C VAL A 146 -7.32 -12.15 3.20
N ALA A 147 -7.19 -10.87 2.82
CA ALA A 147 -8.35 -10.05 2.44
C ALA A 147 -9.14 -10.67 1.27
N GLY A 148 -8.43 -11.12 0.23
CA GLY A 148 -9.06 -11.81 -0.88
C GLY A 148 -9.67 -13.16 -0.47
N ALA A 149 -9.02 -13.95 0.39
CA ALA A 149 -9.59 -15.19 0.91
C ALA A 149 -10.91 -14.94 1.65
N ARG A 150 -10.97 -13.91 2.51
CA ARG A 150 -12.20 -13.51 3.23
C ARG A 150 -13.30 -13.03 2.29
N LEU A 151 -12.96 -12.34 1.21
CA LEU A 151 -13.91 -11.98 0.16
C LEU A 151 -14.53 -13.24 -0.47
N PHE A 152 -13.71 -14.19 -0.94
CA PHE A 152 -14.21 -15.40 -1.59
C PHE A 152 -14.97 -16.32 -0.62
N GLU A 153 -14.54 -16.40 0.64
CA GLU A 153 -15.26 -17.10 1.71
C GLU A 153 -16.65 -16.50 1.92
N SER A 154 -16.74 -15.18 2.10
CA SER A 154 -18.02 -14.47 2.35
C SER A 154 -18.96 -14.49 1.13
N MET A 155 -18.42 -14.50 -0.09
CA MET A 155 -19.21 -14.47 -1.33
C MET A 155 -19.74 -15.83 -1.75
N PHE A 156 -18.92 -16.87 -1.62
CA PHE A 156 -19.21 -18.20 -2.20
C PHE A 156 -19.45 -19.28 -1.16
N ASP A 157 -19.44 -18.92 0.14
CA ASP A 157 -19.57 -19.85 1.26
C ASP A 157 -18.55 -20.99 1.18
N LEU A 158 -17.31 -20.62 0.84
CA LEU A 158 -16.21 -21.55 0.63
C LEU A 158 -15.36 -21.68 1.90
N PRO A 159 -14.81 -22.87 2.19
CA PRO A 159 -13.79 -23.00 3.23
C PRO A 159 -12.61 -22.05 2.97
N TYR A 160 -12.11 -21.40 4.01
CA TYR A 160 -11.02 -20.41 3.94
C TYR A 160 -9.83 -20.87 3.08
N SER A 161 -9.39 -22.14 3.21
CA SER A 161 -8.27 -22.67 2.42
C SER A 161 -8.55 -22.67 0.92
N THR A 162 -9.75 -23.05 0.51
CA THR A 162 -10.17 -23.02 -0.90
C THR A 162 -10.28 -21.58 -1.40
N ALA A 163 -10.87 -20.70 -0.59
CA ALA A 163 -11.00 -19.28 -0.89
C ALA A 163 -9.63 -18.59 -1.07
N LEU A 164 -8.66 -18.95 -0.24
CA LEU A 164 -7.26 -18.49 -0.33
C LEU A 164 -6.61 -18.90 -1.65
N TRP A 165 -6.74 -20.16 -2.07
CA TRP A 165 -6.19 -20.61 -3.34
C TRP A 165 -6.85 -19.93 -4.55
N ILE A 166 -8.17 -19.75 -4.53
CA ILE A 166 -8.89 -19.04 -5.59
C ILE A 166 -8.44 -17.58 -5.66
N SER A 167 -8.38 -16.89 -4.52
CA SER A 167 -7.88 -15.52 -4.40
C SER A 167 -6.46 -15.38 -4.97
N ALA A 168 -5.58 -16.31 -4.59
CA ALA A 168 -4.21 -16.30 -5.07
C ALA A 168 -4.12 -16.54 -6.57
N ILE A 169 -4.84 -17.53 -7.12
CA ILE A 169 -4.84 -17.79 -8.57
C ILE A 169 -5.39 -16.59 -9.34
N ALA A 170 -6.50 -16.01 -8.89
CA ALA A 170 -7.13 -14.84 -9.51
C ALA A 170 -6.18 -13.64 -9.52
N THR A 171 -5.45 -13.42 -8.42
CA THR A 171 -4.50 -12.31 -8.33
C THR A 171 -3.23 -12.57 -9.15
N ILE A 172 -2.59 -13.74 -8.98
CA ILE A 172 -1.32 -14.07 -9.62
C ILE A 172 -1.45 -14.10 -11.14
N SER A 173 -2.52 -14.69 -11.67
CA SER A 173 -2.73 -14.80 -13.13
C SER A 173 -2.71 -13.46 -13.84
N TYR A 174 -3.24 -12.40 -13.21
CA TYR A 174 -3.20 -11.04 -13.74
C TYR A 174 -1.79 -10.40 -13.66
N VAL A 175 -1.07 -10.62 -12.56
CA VAL A 175 0.29 -10.07 -12.35
C VAL A 175 1.29 -10.58 -13.39
N PHE A 176 1.13 -11.81 -13.85
CA PHE A 176 2.01 -12.39 -14.88
C PHE A 176 1.89 -11.70 -16.25
N ILE A 177 0.76 -11.06 -16.52
CA ILE A 177 0.42 -10.51 -17.83
C ILE A 177 0.93 -9.05 -17.97
N GLY A 178 1.00 -8.28 -16.87
CA GLY A 178 1.24 -6.84 -16.91
C GLY A 178 2.63 -6.38 -16.46
N GLY A 179 3.27 -5.49 -17.23
CA GLY A 179 4.38 -4.65 -16.73
C GLY A 179 3.88 -3.41 -15.99
N PHE A 180 4.78 -2.56 -15.49
CA PHE A 180 4.45 -1.36 -14.70
C PHE A 180 3.38 -0.48 -15.33
N LEU A 181 3.42 -0.26 -16.64
CA LEU A 181 2.43 0.56 -17.33
C LEU A 181 1.03 -0.09 -17.33
N ALA A 182 0.93 -1.40 -17.51
CA ALA A 182 -0.33 -2.13 -17.47
C ALA A 182 -0.95 -2.05 -16.06
N VAL A 183 -0.12 -2.27 -15.04
CA VAL A 183 -0.53 -2.12 -13.64
C VAL A 183 -1.01 -0.69 -13.36
N SER A 184 -0.28 0.33 -13.84
CA SER A 184 -0.68 1.74 -13.67
C SER A 184 -2.09 2.05 -14.17
N TRP A 185 -2.45 1.51 -15.33
CA TRP A 185 -3.75 1.76 -15.95
C TRP A 185 -4.87 0.97 -15.29
N THR A 186 -4.64 -0.29 -14.92
CA THR A 186 -5.66 -1.04 -14.17
C THR A 186 -5.88 -0.43 -12.80
N ASP A 187 -4.82 -0.01 -12.11
CA ASP A 187 -4.94 0.66 -10.81
C ASP A 187 -5.80 1.93 -10.92
N THR A 188 -5.64 2.70 -12.01
CA THR A 188 -6.41 3.92 -12.25
C THR A 188 -7.92 3.63 -12.31
N ILE A 189 -8.31 2.52 -12.94
CA ILE A 189 -9.72 2.11 -13.05
C ILE A 189 -10.21 1.49 -11.74
N GLN A 190 -9.38 0.67 -11.10
CA GLN A 190 -9.65 0.06 -9.80
C GLN A 190 -9.86 1.14 -8.72
N ALA A 191 -9.10 2.23 -8.75
CA ALA A 191 -9.28 3.39 -7.88
C ALA A 191 -10.69 4.00 -7.99
N GLY A 192 -11.23 4.06 -9.22
CA GLY A 192 -12.59 4.53 -9.49
C GLY A 192 -13.66 3.61 -8.90
N LEU A 193 -13.46 2.30 -8.99
CA LEU A 193 -14.37 1.31 -8.41
C LEU A 193 -14.35 1.35 -6.87
N MET A 194 -13.17 1.53 -6.27
CA MET A 194 -13.00 1.63 -4.82
C MET A 194 -13.68 2.85 -4.23
N ILE A 195 -13.45 4.05 -4.79
CA ILE A 195 -14.10 5.27 -4.29
C ILE A 195 -15.62 5.20 -4.44
N PHE A 196 -16.11 4.62 -5.53
CA PHE A 196 -17.55 4.39 -5.72
C PHE A 196 -18.11 3.51 -4.60
N ALA A 197 -17.51 2.36 -4.34
CA ALA A 197 -17.93 1.44 -3.28
C ALA A 197 -17.89 2.09 -1.88
N LEU A 198 -16.81 2.81 -1.58
CA LEU A 198 -16.57 3.42 -0.26
C LEU A 198 -17.48 4.61 0.02
N LEU A 199 -17.90 5.36 -1.00
CA LEU A 199 -18.88 6.43 -0.82
C LEU A 199 -20.31 5.89 -0.80
N LEU A 200 -20.63 4.92 -1.66
CA LEU A 200 -21.98 4.42 -1.80
C LEU A 200 -22.45 3.65 -0.56
N THR A 201 -21.63 2.73 -0.05
CA THR A 201 -21.99 1.85 1.09
C THR A 201 -22.45 2.61 2.34
N PRO A 202 -21.70 3.59 2.88
CA PRO A 202 -22.16 4.35 4.04
C PRO A 202 -23.39 5.21 3.75
N ILE A 203 -23.54 5.74 2.54
CA ILE A 203 -24.73 6.52 2.16
C ILE A 203 -25.97 5.62 2.19
N ILE A 204 -25.90 4.44 1.57
CA ILE A 204 -27.03 3.50 1.57
C ILE A 204 -27.33 2.97 2.97
N THR A 205 -26.29 2.72 3.78
CA THR A 205 -26.47 2.35 5.20
C THR A 205 -27.18 3.46 5.97
N LEU A 206 -26.82 4.73 5.75
CA LEU A 206 -27.51 5.85 6.39
C LEU A 206 -28.97 5.97 5.94
N LEU A 207 -29.25 5.73 4.65
CA LEU A 207 -30.59 5.78 4.09
C LEU A 207 -31.48 4.60 4.49
N SER A 208 -30.94 3.53 5.09
CA SER A 208 -31.76 2.42 5.61
C SER A 208 -32.46 2.77 6.92
N PHE A 209 -32.03 3.84 7.60
CA PHE A 209 -32.71 4.37 8.79
C PHE A 209 -33.82 5.34 8.39
N SER A 210 -34.91 5.38 9.15
CA SER A 210 -36.02 6.31 8.85
C SER A 210 -35.67 7.76 9.16
N ASP A 211 -34.77 7.99 10.13
CA ASP A 211 -34.27 9.31 10.51
C ASP A 211 -32.89 9.20 11.18
N LEU A 212 -32.20 10.34 11.31
CA LEU A 212 -30.87 10.42 11.93
C LEU A 212 -30.89 10.21 13.45
N SER A 213 -32.02 10.41 14.12
CA SER A 213 -32.11 10.23 15.57
C SER A 213 -31.99 8.76 15.96
N GLN A 214 -32.52 7.87 15.13
CA GLN A 214 -32.35 6.42 15.29
C GLN A 214 -30.90 5.96 15.20
N VAL A 215 -30.10 6.60 14.34
CA VAL A 215 -28.67 6.30 14.23
C VAL A 215 -27.96 6.65 15.53
N THR A 216 -28.20 7.86 16.06
CA THR A 216 -27.58 8.30 17.32
C THR A 216 -28.00 7.40 18.49
N LEU A 217 -29.29 7.07 18.61
CA LEU A 217 -29.79 6.17 19.65
C LEU A 217 -29.19 4.76 19.55
N ALA A 218 -29.07 4.22 18.33
CA ALA A 218 -28.45 2.92 18.11
C ALA A 218 -26.95 2.95 18.45
N LEU A 219 -26.24 4.02 18.10
CA LEU A 219 -24.83 4.20 18.47
C LEU A 219 -24.65 4.29 19.99
N GLU A 220 -25.45 5.11 20.68
CA GLU A 220 -25.41 5.24 22.13
C GLU A 220 -25.72 3.91 22.83
N ALA A 221 -26.69 3.14 22.32
CA ALA A 221 -27.06 1.84 22.86
C ALA A 221 -25.99 0.77 22.63
N ALA A 222 -25.40 0.73 21.43
CA ALA A 222 -24.38 -0.25 21.08
C ALA A 222 -23.05 0.05 21.77
N ARG A 223 -22.64 1.33 21.69
CA ARG A 223 -21.30 1.82 22.04
C ARG A 223 -21.39 3.30 22.43
N PRO A 224 -21.62 3.62 23.72
CA PRO A 224 -21.70 5.00 24.20
C PRO A 224 -20.50 5.88 23.83
N GLN A 225 -19.33 5.25 23.64
CA GLN A 225 -18.07 5.92 23.29
C GLN A 225 -17.78 5.97 21.79
N ALA A 226 -18.67 5.48 20.92
CA ALA A 226 -18.39 5.38 19.48
C ALA A 226 -18.13 6.74 18.80
N LEU A 227 -18.70 7.82 19.34
CA LEU A 227 -18.50 9.19 18.85
C LEU A 227 -17.24 9.86 19.43
N ASN A 228 -16.66 9.29 20.48
CA ASN A 228 -15.53 9.90 21.16
C ASN A 228 -14.25 9.73 20.35
N LEU A 229 -13.64 10.86 20.00
CA LEU A 229 -12.37 10.88 19.27
C LEU A 229 -11.15 10.71 20.18
N VAL A 230 -11.27 11.02 21.47
CA VAL A 230 -10.11 11.19 22.36
C VAL A 230 -10.29 10.55 23.74
N SER A 231 -11.49 10.60 24.34
CA SER A 231 -11.70 10.45 25.80
C SER A 231 -11.17 9.16 26.43
N ASP A 232 -11.07 8.07 25.67
CA ASP A 232 -10.66 6.75 26.16
C ASP A 232 -9.31 6.28 25.57
N LEU A 233 -8.71 7.08 24.69
CA LEU A 233 -7.38 6.82 24.15
C LEU A 233 -6.32 7.54 24.97
N SER A 234 -5.26 6.82 25.33
CA SER A 234 -4.04 7.48 25.80
C SER A 234 -3.44 8.33 24.67
N TRP A 235 -2.72 9.40 25.03
CA TRP A 235 -1.96 10.18 24.04
C TRP A 235 -1.01 9.30 23.22
N VAL A 236 -0.46 8.24 23.83
CA VAL A 236 0.37 7.24 23.16
C VAL A 236 -0.38 6.50 22.07
N ALA A 237 -1.64 6.12 22.32
CA ALA A 237 -2.49 5.47 21.33
C ALA A 237 -2.81 6.41 20.15
N ILE A 238 -3.18 7.66 20.42
CA ILE A 238 -3.46 8.65 19.35
C ILE A 238 -2.21 8.86 18.47
N ILE A 239 -1.04 9.08 19.10
CA ILE A 239 0.22 9.25 18.36
C ILE A 239 0.54 7.98 17.55
N SER A 240 0.29 6.79 18.10
CA SER A 240 0.49 5.50 17.43
C SER A 240 -0.42 5.33 16.21
N LEU A 241 -1.70 5.68 16.31
CA LEU A 241 -2.63 5.65 15.18
C LEU A 241 -2.22 6.65 14.10
N MET A 242 -1.86 7.87 14.48
CA MET A 242 -1.38 8.90 13.54
C MET A 242 -0.06 8.54 12.87
N ALA A 243 0.79 7.75 13.53
CA ALA A 243 2.12 7.38 13.02
C ALA A 243 2.09 6.50 11.76
N TRP A 244 0.93 5.96 11.36
CA TRP A 244 0.75 5.39 10.03
C TRP A 244 1.16 6.36 8.91
N GLY A 245 0.98 7.66 9.11
CA GLY A 245 1.43 8.69 8.19
C GLY A 245 2.95 8.66 7.90
N LEU A 246 3.77 8.23 8.85
CA LEU A 246 5.22 8.12 8.67
C LEU A 246 5.62 7.05 7.65
N GLY A 247 4.76 6.05 7.42
CA GLY A 247 5.08 4.96 6.50
C GLY A 247 5.13 5.39 5.04
N TYR A 248 4.42 6.45 4.65
CA TYR A 248 4.38 6.93 3.25
C TYR A 248 5.76 7.24 2.67
N PHE A 249 6.67 7.72 3.51
CA PHE A 249 8.03 8.05 3.09
C PHE A 249 8.88 6.82 2.76
N GLY A 250 8.46 5.63 3.19
CA GLY A 250 9.21 4.39 3.04
C GLY A 250 8.61 3.39 2.07
N GLN A 251 7.37 3.57 1.58
CA GLN A 251 6.68 2.55 0.78
C GLN A 251 7.23 2.44 -0.65
N PRO A 252 7.95 1.36 -1.02
CA PRO A 252 8.59 1.28 -2.33
C PRO A 252 7.59 1.34 -3.50
N HIS A 253 6.47 0.63 -3.36
CA HIS A 253 5.42 0.57 -4.38
C HIS A 253 4.76 1.93 -4.67
N ILE A 254 4.66 2.80 -3.66
CA ILE A 254 4.15 4.18 -3.82
C ILE A 254 5.24 5.09 -4.41
N LEU A 255 6.45 5.05 -3.84
CA LEU A 255 7.56 5.92 -4.24
C LEU A 255 8.00 5.72 -5.70
N VAL A 256 7.92 4.49 -6.21
CA VAL A 256 8.20 4.21 -7.64
C VAL A 256 7.20 4.93 -8.56
N ARG A 257 5.96 5.23 -8.10
CA ARG A 257 5.02 6.06 -8.88
C ARG A 257 5.50 7.49 -9.02
N PHE A 258 6.13 8.06 -7.99
CA PHE A 258 6.74 9.38 -8.09
C PHE A 258 7.94 9.40 -9.04
N MET A 259 8.73 8.32 -9.06
CA MET A 259 9.81 8.15 -10.03
C MET A 259 9.30 8.10 -11.48
N ALA A 260 8.12 7.53 -11.70
CA ALA A 260 7.52 7.33 -13.02
C ALA A 260 6.75 8.54 -13.59
N VAL A 261 6.59 9.63 -12.83
CA VAL A 261 5.90 10.83 -13.29
C VAL A 261 6.60 11.42 -14.52
N ASP A 262 5.85 11.96 -15.47
CA ASP A 262 6.40 12.61 -16.66
C ASP A 262 7.29 13.81 -16.34
N SER A 263 6.87 14.69 -15.43
CA SER A 263 7.54 15.92 -15.07
C SER A 263 7.20 16.36 -13.65
N VAL A 264 8.09 17.16 -13.05
CA VAL A 264 7.83 17.79 -11.73
C VAL A 264 6.58 18.69 -11.77
N LYS A 265 6.31 19.33 -12.91
CA LYS A 265 5.14 20.21 -13.12
C LYS A 265 3.80 19.48 -13.00
N SER A 266 3.76 18.18 -13.26
CA SER A 266 2.57 17.34 -13.09
C SER A 266 2.25 17.01 -11.63
N ILE A 267 3.21 17.13 -10.72
CA ILE A 267 3.10 16.65 -9.34
C ILE A 267 2.09 17.44 -8.51
N PRO A 268 2.00 18.79 -8.58
CA PRO A 268 0.98 19.53 -7.85
C PRO A 268 -0.45 19.10 -8.22
N ASN A 269 -0.71 18.82 -9.50
CA ASN A 269 -2.02 18.36 -9.96
C ASN A 269 -2.27 16.91 -9.54
N ALA A 270 -1.26 16.04 -9.66
CA ALA A 270 -1.33 14.66 -9.18
C ALA A 270 -1.62 14.60 -7.66
N ARG A 271 -0.96 15.44 -6.87
CA ARG A 271 -1.22 15.59 -5.43
C ARG A 271 -2.67 15.96 -5.15
N ARG A 272 -3.24 16.97 -5.83
CA ARG A 272 -4.63 17.38 -5.61
C ARG A 272 -5.60 16.22 -5.88
N ILE A 273 -5.45 15.56 -7.03
CA ILE A 273 -6.29 14.42 -7.41
C ILE A 273 -6.17 13.28 -6.39
N GLY A 274 -4.93 12.89 -6.07
CA GLY A 274 -4.65 11.77 -5.16
C GLY A 274 -5.16 12.03 -3.75
N MET A 275 -4.96 13.25 -3.24
CA MET A 275 -5.38 13.62 -1.88
C MET A 275 -6.90 13.79 -1.77
N THR A 276 -7.57 14.31 -2.80
CA THR A 276 -9.04 14.33 -2.85
C THR A 276 -9.59 12.90 -2.85
N TRP A 277 -9.04 12.04 -3.72
CA TRP A 277 -9.46 10.64 -3.80
C TRP A 277 -9.25 9.89 -2.48
N MET A 278 -8.06 10.04 -1.88
CA MET A 278 -7.69 9.40 -0.62
C MET A 278 -8.59 9.83 0.54
N THR A 279 -8.84 11.14 0.68
CA THR A 279 -9.68 11.69 1.75
C THR A 279 -11.11 11.14 1.66
N LEU A 280 -11.67 11.07 0.45
CA LEU A 280 -13.00 10.52 0.21
C LEU A 280 -13.06 9.02 0.51
N CYS A 281 -12.04 8.27 0.10
CA CYS A 281 -11.96 6.83 0.36
C CYS A 281 -11.85 6.50 1.85
N LEU A 282 -10.95 7.19 2.57
CA LEU A 282 -10.79 7.01 4.02
C LEU A 282 -12.05 7.46 4.78
N GLY A 283 -12.64 8.58 4.39
CA GLY A 283 -13.91 9.04 4.97
C GLY A 283 -15.04 8.03 4.75
N GLY A 284 -15.13 7.44 3.55
CA GLY A 284 -16.08 6.39 3.24
C GLY A 284 -15.87 5.11 4.06
N ALA A 285 -14.62 4.68 4.23
CA ALA A 285 -14.28 3.52 5.06
C ALA A 285 -14.64 3.73 6.54
N VAL A 286 -14.29 4.90 7.09
CA VAL A 286 -14.68 5.29 8.46
C VAL A 286 -16.19 5.33 8.60
N ALA A 287 -16.90 5.97 7.67
CA ALA A 287 -18.35 6.06 7.71
C ALA A 287 -19.02 4.69 7.60
N ALA A 288 -18.51 3.78 6.76
CA ALA A 288 -19.07 2.44 6.60
C ALA A 288 -18.95 1.62 7.89
N GLY A 289 -17.78 1.65 8.55
CA GLY A 289 -17.60 1.01 9.85
C GLY A 289 -18.49 1.64 10.92
N PHE A 290 -18.55 2.97 10.97
CA PHE A 290 -19.28 3.73 11.98
C PHE A 290 -20.80 3.52 11.89
N PHE A 291 -21.39 3.67 10.69
CA PHE A 291 -22.81 3.39 10.48
C PHE A 291 -23.13 1.89 10.57
N GLY A 292 -22.15 1.02 10.30
CA GLY A 292 -22.27 -0.41 10.57
C GLY A 292 -22.58 -0.74 12.03
N ILE A 293 -22.01 0.00 12.99
CA ILE A 293 -22.32 -0.16 14.43
C ILE A 293 -23.81 0.02 14.67
N ALA A 294 -24.37 1.13 14.19
CA ALA A 294 -25.78 1.44 14.36
C ALA A 294 -26.68 0.40 13.68
N TYR A 295 -26.30 -0.03 12.46
CA TYR A 295 -27.09 -0.94 11.66
C TYR A 295 -27.23 -2.32 12.32
N PHE A 296 -26.11 -2.93 12.71
CA PHE A 296 -26.12 -4.25 13.33
C PHE A 296 -26.64 -4.23 14.77
N GLN A 297 -26.68 -3.08 15.43
CA GLN A 297 -27.39 -2.92 16.70
C GLN A 297 -28.91 -2.99 16.54
N GLN A 298 -29.46 -2.41 15.47
CA GLN A 298 -30.90 -2.49 15.17
C GLN A 298 -31.31 -3.84 14.58
N HIS A 299 -30.35 -4.54 13.95
CA HIS A 299 -30.53 -5.84 13.31
C HIS A 299 -29.63 -6.91 13.94
N PRO A 300 -29.78 -7.23 15.24
CA PRO A 300 -28.92 -8.18 15.94
C PRO A 300 -28.95 -9.59 15.32
N GLU A 301 -30.03 -9.95 14.64
CA GLU A 301 -30.17 -11.21 13.90
C GLU A 301 -29.22 -11.33 12.70
N LEU A 302 -28.74 -10.20 12.16
CA LEU A 302 -27.79 -10.16 11.03
C LEU A 302 -26.34 -9.95 11.49
N ALA A 303 -26.11 -9.70 12.78
CA ALA A 303 -24.80 -9.32 13.31
C ALA A 303 -23.83 -10.49 13.53
N GLY A 304 -24.28 -11.74 13.41
CA GLY A 304 -23.49 -12.93 13.76
C GLY A 304 -22.13 -13.02 13.04
N VAL A 305 -22.12 -12.79 11.72
CA VAL A 305 -20.89 -12.86 10.90
C VAL A 305 -19.93 -11.73 11.25
N VAL A 306 -20.45 -10.51 11.41
CA VAL A 306 -19.63 -9.33 11.71
C VAL A 306 -19.08 -9.38 13.13
N ASN A 307 -19.84 -9.89 14.09
CA ASN A 307 -19.37 -10.06 15.47
C ASN A 307 -18.28 -11.12 15.57
N ALA A 308 -18.35 -12.19 14.77
CA ALA A 308 -17.28 -13.18 14.67
C ALA A 308 -16.03 -12.61 13.98
N ASN A 309 -16.21 -11.82 12.92
CA ASN A 309 -15.11 -11.13 12.24
C ASN A 309 -15.48 -9.72 11.79
N PRO A 310 -15.10 -8.68 12.54
CA PRO A 310 -15.43 -7.30 12.23
C PRO A 310 -14.90 -6.78 10.90
N GLU A 311 -13.83 -7.37 10.35
CA GLU A 311 -13.32 -7.02 9.01
C GLU A 311 -14.34 -7.35 7.89
N THR A 312 -15.42 -8.06 8.20
CA THR A 312 -16.51 -8.37 7.27
C THR A 312 -17.61 -7.30 7.23
N VAL A 313 -17.62 -6.31 8.12
CA VAL A 313 -18.71 -5.32 8.26
C VAL A 313 -19.11 -4.68 6.93
N PHE A 314 -18.13 -4.27 6.12
CA PHE A 314 -18.39 -3.65 4.82
C PHE A 314 -19.00 -4.64 3.82
N MET A 315 -18.55 -5.89 3.81
CA MET A 315 -19.09 -6.95 2.94
C MET A 315 -20.52 -7.32 3.34
N GLU A 316 -20.78 -7.46 4.64
CA GLU A 316 -22.13 -7.81 5.12
C GLU A 316 -23.12 -6.67 4.84
N LEU A 317 -22.78 -5.41 5.13
CA LEU A 317 -23.59 -4.26 4.72
C LEU A 317 -23.87 -4.28 3.21
N THR A 318 -22.85 -4.59 2.40
CA THR A 318 -22.99 -4.69 0.95
C THR A 318 -23.98 -5.77 0.53
N LYS A 319 -23.89 -6.97 1.11
CA LYS A 319 -24.77 -8.10 0.76
C LYS A 319 -26.21 -7.88 1.20
N ILE A 320 -26.41 -7.22 2.33
CA ILE A 320 -27.73 -7.02 2.93
C ILE A 320 -28.47 -5.86 2.25
N LEU A 321 -27.80 -4.74 2.04
CA LEU A 321 -28.46 -3.49 1.63
C LEU A 321 -28.60 -3.32 0.12
N PHE A 322 -27.80 -4.03 -0.67
CA PHE A 322 -27.76 -3.86 -2.11
C PHE A 322 -28.42 -5.02 -2.84
N ASN A 323 -29.04 -4.70 -3.99
CA ASN A 323 -29.44 -5.75 -4.91
C ASN A 323 -28.20 -6.50 -5.45
N PRO A 324 -28.36 -7.75 -5.92
CA PRO A 324 -27.23 -8.61 -6.32
C PRO A 324 -26.29 -8.01 -7.38
N TRP A 325 -26.78 -7.15 -8.28
CA TRP A 325 -25.96 -6.50 -9.30
C TRP A 325 -25.00 -5.49 -8.69
N VAL A 326 -25.52 -4.58 -7.86
CA VAL A 326 -24.72 -3.54 -7.21
C VAL A 326 -23.80 -4.15 -6.15
N ALA A 327 -24.29 -5.16 -5.41
CA ALA A 327 -23.45 -5.92 -4.50
C ALA A 327 -22.25 -6.53 -5.23
N GLY A 328 -22.44 -7.08 -6.44
CA GLY A 328 -21.35 -7.58 -7.28
C GLY A 328 -20.32 -6.52 -7.66
N VAL A 329 -20.76 -5.29 -7.99
CA VAL A 329 -19.85 -4.16 -8.28
C VAL A 329 -19.05 -3.77 -7.03
N VAL A 330 -19.72 -3.62 -5.89
CA VAL A 330 -19.10 -3.17 -4.63
C VAL A 330 -18.13 -4.23 -4.10
N LEU A 331 -18.48 -5.52 -4.17
CA LEU A 331 -17.59 -6.62 -3.80
C LEU A 331 -16.41 -6.77 -4.77
N ALA A 332 -16.61 -6.51 -6.07
CA ALA A 332 -15.52 -6.42 -7.03
C ALA A 332 -14.54 -5.27 -6.69
N ALA A 333 -14.99 -4.21 -6.00
CA ALA A 333 -14.11 -3.14 -5.51
C ALA A 333 -13.11 -3.63 -4.44
N ILE A 334 -13.51 -4.62 -3.63
CA ILE A 334 -12.62 -5.24 -2.64
C ILE A 334 -11.55 -6.05 -3.37
N LEU A 335 -11.94 -6.87 -4.35
CA LEU A 335 -10.98 -7.60 -5.18
C LEU A 335 -10.06 -6.62 -5.92
N ALA A 336 -10.60 -5.50 -6.42
CA ALA A 336 -9.84 -4.46 -7.08
C ALA A 336 -8.75 -3.86 -6.19
N ALA A 337 -9.07 -3.53 -4.94
CA ALA A 337 -8.11 -3.03 -3.97
C ALA A 337 -7.02 -4.08 -3.64
N VAL A 338 -7.41 -5.35 -3.49
CA VAL A 338 -6.45 -6.44 -3.24
C VAL A 338 -5.51 -6.61 -4.44
N MET A 339 -6.06 -6.63 -5.66
CA MET A 339 -5.29 -6.86 -6.89
C MET A 339 -4.37 -5.68 -7.24
N SER A 340 -4.82 -4.42 -7.08
CA SER A 340 -3.99 -3.24 -7.37
C SER A 340 -2.73 -3.22 -6.50
N THR A 341 -2.89 -3.45 -5.19
CA THR A 341 -1.74 -3.49 -4.27
C THR A 341 -0.85 -4.70 -4.51
N LEU A 342 -1.42 -5.92 -4.60
CA LEU A 342 -0.62 -7.14 -4.79
C LEU A 342 0.18 -7.11 -6.09
N SER A 343 -0.41 -6.62 -7.18
CA SER A 343 0.29 -6.49 -8.45
C SER A 343 1.47 -5.53 -8.39
N CYS A 344 1.32 -4.38 -7.71
CA CYS A 344 2.41 -3.45 -7.49
C CYS A 344 3.54 -4.05 -6.65
N GLN A 345 3.20 -4.72 -5.56
CA GLN A 345 4.18 -5.31 -4.65
C GLN A 345 4.96 -6.43 -5.32
N LEU A 346 4.27 -7.35 -5.99
CA LEU A 346 4.89 -8.44 -6.73
C LEU A 346 5.76 -7.92 -7.88
N LEU A 347 5.35 -6.85 -8.55
CA LEU A 347 6.17 -6.19 -9.58
C LEU A 347 7.45 -5.58 -9.00
N VAL A 348 7.38 -4.87 -7.86
CA VAL A 348 8.56 -4.30 -7.21
C VAL A 348 9.50 -5.41 -6.72
N CYS A 349 8.95 -6.48 -6.16
CA CYS A 349 9.72 -7.68 -5.80
C CYS A 349 10.41 -8.29 -7.03
N SER A 350 9.68 -8.44 -8.14
CA SER A 350 10.22 -8.93 -9.41
C SER A 350 11.38 -8.07 -9.87
N SER A 351 11.20 -6.75 -9.97
CA SER A 351 12.25 -5.84 -10.46
C SER A 351 13.47 -5.83 -9.54
N THR A 352 13.25 -5.89 -8.23
CA THR A 352 14.32 -5.94 -7.22
C THR A 352 15.12 -7.23 -7.35
N LEU A 353 14.47 -8.39 -7.44
CA LEU A 353 15.18 -9.66 -7.60
C LEU A 353 15.87 -9.79 -8.97
N THR A 354 15.29 -9.25 -10.04
CA THR A 354 15.88 -9.35 -11.38
C THR A 354 16.99 -8.34 -11.63
N GLU A 355 16.74 -7.05 -11.39
CA GLU A 355 17.69 -5.99 -11.72
C GLU A 355 18.73 -5.83 -10.61
N ASP A 356 18.26 -5.86 -9.35
CA ASP A 356 19.09 -5.52 -8.21
C ASP A 356 19.92 -6.70 -7.69
N PHE A 357 19.43 -7.93 -7.86
CA PHE A 357 20.15 -9.14 -7.47
C PHE A 357 20.67 -9.93 -8.69
N TYR A 358 19.78 -10.45 -9.54
CA TYR A 358 20.15 -11.39 -10.60
C TYR A 358 21.11 -10.78 -11.63
N LYS A 359 20.73 -9.68 -12.29
CA LYS A 359 21.57 -9.01 -13.28
C LYS A 359 22.81 -8.41 -12.65
N SER A 360 22.66 -7.79 -11.48
CA SER A 360 23.76 -7.08 -10.83
C SER A 360 24.91 -7.99 -10.37
N PHE A 361 24.63 -9.25 -10.00
CA PHE A 361 25.60 -10.16 -9.39
C PHE A 361 25.75 -11.52 -10.07
N LEU A 362 24.65 -12.16 -10.47
CA LEU A 362 24.67 -13.51 -11.04
C LEU A 362 24.94 -13.50 -12.56
N ARG A 363 24.22 -12.67 -13.32
CA ARG A 363 24.30 -12.67 -14.78
C ARG A 363 24.21 -11.25 -15.37
N LYS A 364 25.36 -10.56 -15.37
CA LYS A 364 25.50 -9.15 -15.83
C LYS A 364 25.03 -8.88 -17.25
N ASN A 365 25.15 -9.87 -18.14
CA ASN A 365 24.78 -9.76 -19.55
C ASN A 365 23.45 -10.48 -19.86
N ALA A 366 22.58 -10.69 -18.86
CA ALA A 366 21.28 -11.31 -19.06
C ALA A 366 20.45 -10.54 -20.10
N SER A 367 19.82 -11.26 -21.02
CA SER A 367 18.95 -10.66 -22.03
C SER A 367 17.65 -10.14 -21.40
N GLN A 368 16.94 -9.23 -22.07
CA GLN A 368 15.65 -8.73 -21.57
C GLN A 368 14.63 -9.85 -21.38
N ASN A 369 14.54 -10.78 -22.32
CA ASN A 369 13.62 -11.93 -22.23
C ASN A 369 13.92 -12.78 -20.99
N GLU A 370 15.20 -13.00 -20.71
CA GLU A 370 15.63 -13.75 -19.55
C GLU A 370 15.25 -13.06 -18.24
N LEU A 371 15.49 -11.75 -18.13
CA LEU A 371 15.13 -10.97 -16.95
C LEU A 371 13.62 -11.02 -16.68
N VAL A 372 12.79 -10.96 -17.72
CA VAL A 372 11.33 -11.06 -17.58
C VAL A 372 10.92 -12.44 -17.04
N TRP A 373 11.48 -13.53 -17.57
CA TRP A 373 11.14 -14.89 -17.11
C TRP A 373 11.65 -15.19 -15.70
N VAL A 374 12.86 -14.75 -15.36
CA VAL A 374 13.38 -14.83 -14.00
C VAL A 374 12.47 -14.05 -13.05
N GLY A 375 12.06 -12.83 -13.44
CA GLY A 375 11.13 -12.01 -12.66
C GLY A 375 9.81 -12.71 -12.37
N ARG A 376 9.20 -13.31 -13.39
CA ARG A 376 7.98 -14.12 -13.24
C ARG A 376 8.17 -15.30 -12.30
N GLY A 377 9.30 -16.01 -12.36
CA GLY A 377 9.61 -17.09 -11.42
C GLY A 377 9.73 -16.58 -9.97
N MET A 378 10.32 -15.41 -9.78
CA MET A 378 10.46 -14.78 -8.46
C MET A 378 9.13 -14.29 -7.89
N VAL A 379 8.25 -13.75 -8.73
CA VAL A 379 6.86 -13.41 -8.35
C VAL A 379 6.15 -14.65 -7.81
N LEU A 380 6.27 -15.80 -8.51
CA LEU A 380 5.65 -17.04 -8.05
C LEU A 380 6.17 -17.48 -6.70
N MET A 381 7.48 -17.41 -6.48
CA MET A 381 8.11 -17.78 -5.22
C MET A 381 7.57 -16.95 -4.04
N ILE A 382 7.46 -15.62 -4.22
CA ILE A 382 6.96 -14.72 -3.18
C ILE A 382 5.46 -14.91 -2.96
N ALA A 383 4.70 -15.16 -4.02
CA ALA A 383 3.29 -15.46 -3.91
C ALA A 383 3.04 -16.75 -3.11
N LEU A 384 3.85 -17.80 -3.33
CA LEU A 384 3.78 -19.04 -2.54
C LEU A 384 4.13 -18.81 -1.06
N LEU A 385 5.13 -17.97 -0.78
CA LEU A 385 5.45 -17.58 0.59
C LEU A 385 4.30 -16.81 1.24
N ALA A 386 3.69 -15.86 0.52
CA ALA A 386 2.53 -15.11 0.99
C ALA A 386 1.31 -16.00 1.25
N ILE A 387 1.04 -17.00 0.38
CA ILE A 387 -0.01 -18.00 0.60
C ILE A 387 0.27 -18.80 1.88
N TRP A 388 1.51 -19.25 2.07
CA TRP A 388 1.90 -19.98 3.27
C TRP A 388 1.67 -19.15 4.55
N MET A 389 2.07 -17.88 4.54
CA MET A 389 1.85 -16.95 5.66
C MET A 389 0.36 -16.65 5.90
N ALA A 390 -0.43 -16.53 4.82
CA ALA A 390 -1.87 -16.31 4.88
C ALA A 390 -2.67 -17.56 5.27
N GLY A 391 -2.02 -18.72 5.40
CA GLY A 391 -2.68 -19.99 5.73
C GLY A 391 -3.33 -20.03 7.11
N ASN A 392 -2.94 -19.15 8.04
CA ASN A 392 -3.57 -19.02 9.35
C ASN A 392 -4.84 -18.15 9.26
N PRO A 393 -6.05 -18.71 9.42
CA PRO A 393 -7.31 -17.97 9.31
C PRO A 393 -7.43 -16.85 10.35
N GLU A 394 -6.82 -16.98 11.52
CA GLU A 394 -6.90 -15.95 12.58
C GLU A 394 -6.12 -14.66 12.23
N SER A 395 -5.36 -14.66 11.14
CA SER A 395 -4.64 -13.48 10.70
C SER A 395 -5.60 -12.38 10.26
N LYS A 396 -5.43 -11.18 10.82
CA LYS A 396 -6.17 -9.98 10.41
C LYS A 396 -5.43 -9.23 9.31
N ALA A 397 -6.15 -8.80 8.28
CA ALA A 397 -5.55 -8.08 7.16
C ALA A 397 -4.90 -6.78 7.64
N LEU A 398 -5.58 -6.01 8.50
CA LEU A 398 -5.06 -4.74 9.03
C LEU A 398 -3.76 -4.93 9.82
N GLY A 399 -3.66 -6.01 10.63
CA GLY A 399 -2.48 -6.30 11.44
C GLY A 399 -1.24 -6.63 10.61
N LEU A 400 -1.40 -7.45 9.56
CA LEU A 400 -0.32 -7.79 8.63
C LEU A 400 0.14 -6.57 7.83
N VAL A 401 -0.80 -5.73 7.37
CA VAL A 401 -0.47 -4.47 6.68
C VAL A 401 0.30 -3.55 7.62
N SER A 402 -0.22 -3.33 8.84
CA SER A 402 0.42 -2.46 9.85
C SER A 402 1.88 -2.86 10.06
N TYR A 403 2.14 -4.16 10.25
CA TYR A 403 3.50 -4.63 10.49
C TYR A 403 4.43 -4.42 9.28
N ALA A 404 3.98 -4.75 8.07
CA ALA A 404 4.77 -4.50 6.86
C ALA A 404 4.97 -3.00 6.59
N TRP A 405 3.93 -2.20 6.83
CA TRP A 405 3.92 -0.75 6.67
C TRP A 405 4.94 -0.09 7.60
N ALA A 406 5.01 -0.52 8.86
CA ALA A 406 6.01 -0.09 9.83
C ALA A 406 7.44 -0.44 9.39
N GLY A 407 7.65 -1.67 8.93
CA GLY A 407 8.95 -2.14 8.46
C GLY A 407 9.52 -1.28 7.34
N PHE A 408 8.70 -1.01 6.32
CA PHE A 408 9.07 -0.11 5.24
C PHE A 408 9.26 1.33 5.70
N GLY A 409 8.32 1.85 6.50
CA GLY A 409 8.39 3.20 7.04
C GLY A 409 9.68 3.46 7.82
N ALA A 410 10.07 2.53 8.69
CA ALA A 410 11.28 2.66 9.50
C ALA A 410 12.57 2.45 8.70
N ALA A 411 12.61 1.47 7.81
CA ALA A 411 13.83 1.15 7.04
C ALA A 411 14.11 2.18 5.94
N PHE A 412 13.07 2.64 5.24
CA PHE A 412 13.22 3.50 4.07
C PHE A 412 12.76 4.94 4.28
N GLY A 413 11.86 5.23 5.22
CA GLY A 413 11.32 6.59 5.41
C GLY A 413 12.40 7.64 5.73
N PRO A 414 13.16 7.49 6.84
CA PRO A 414 14.25 8.41 7.17
C PRO A 414 15.33 8.44 6.10
N LEU A 415 15.64 7.28 5.49
CA LEU A 415 16.61 7.14 4.41
C LEU A 415 16.20 7.98 3.20
N ILE A 416 14.96 7.86 2.72
CA ILE A 416 14.44 8.63 1.57
C ILE A 416 14.48 10.12 1.88
N ILE A 417 13.94 10.55 3.02
CA ILE A 417 13.92 11.97 3.40
C ILE A 417 15.35 12.51 3.44
N LEU A 418 16.25 11.90 4.22
CA LEU A 418 17.61 12.42 4.35
C LEU A 418 18.40 12.33 3.05
N SER A 419 18.18 11.32 2.21
CA SER A 419 18.86 11.21 0.91
C SER A 419 18.54 12.35 -0.07
N LEU A 420 17.34 12.93 0.05
CA LEU A 420 16.80 14.00 -0.80
C LEU A 420 17.05 15.41 -0.25
N PHE A 421 17.28 15.54 1.06
CA PHE A 421 17.39 16.83 1.73
C PHE A 421 18.76 17.08 2.37
N TRP A 422 19.58 16.04 2.59
CA TRP A 422 20.83 16.16 3.33
C TRP A 422 22.04 15.71 2.51
N LYS A 423 22.77 16.69 1.95
CA LYS A 423 23.96 16.43 1.12
C LYS A 423 25.10 15.70 1.84
N ARG A 424 25.20 15.83 3.17
CA ARG A 424 26.27 15.25 4.01
C ARG A 424 26.05 13.77 4.35
N MET A 425 24.86 13.23 4.04
CA MET A 425 24.53 11.82 4.27
C MET A 425 25.53 10.89 3.58
N THR A 426 25.99 9.86 4.28
CA THR A 426 27.00 8.91 3.78
C THR A 426 26.39 7.53 3.49
N LEU A 427 27.10 6.72 2.70
CA LEU A 427 26.75 5.32 2.44
C LEU A 427 26.57 4.52 3.73
N ASN A 428 27.52 4.63 4.66
CA ASN A 428 27.47 3.89 5.92
C ASN A 428 26.31 4.37 6.81
N GLY A 429 26.00 5.67 6.80
CA GLY A 429 24.83 6.20 7.49
C GLY A 429 23.53 5.67 6.89
N ALA A 430 23.42 5.65 5.56
CA ALA A 430 22.29 5.07 4.86
C ALA A 430 22.06 3.59 5.22
N LEU A 431 23.15 2.80 5.22
CA LEU A 431 23.12 1.38 5.56
C LEU A 431 22.72 1.17 7.02
N ALA A 432 23.33 1.92 7.95
CA ALA A 432 23.03 1.82 9.37
C ALA A 432 21.56 2.16 9.66
N GLY A 433 21.04 3.24 9.09
CA GLY A 433 19.64 3.62 9.20
C GLY A 433 18.68 2.53 8.78
N MET A 434 18.89 2.01 7.56
CA MET A 434 18.04 0.98 6.97
C MET A 434 17.99 -0.28 7.81
N VAL A 435 19.15 -0.77 8.26
CA VAL A 435 19.26 -1.98 9.09
C VAL A 435 18.67 -1.75 10.48
N VAL A 436 19.03 -0.64 11.14
CA VAL A 436 18.53 -0.30 12.48
C VAL A 436 17.01 -0.12 12.46
N GLY A 437 16.46 0.57 11.47
CA GLY A 437 15.01 0.76 11.33
C GLY A 437 14.26 -0.56 11.18
N ALA A 438 14.70 -1.41 10.24
CA ALA A 438 14.10 -2.72 10.00
C ALA A 438 14.19 -3.63 11.24
N LEU A 439 15.37 -3.72 11.86
CA LEU A 439 15.57 -4.55 13.05
C LEU A 439 14.77 -4.01 14.24
N MET A 440 14.70 -2.69 14.43
CA MET A 440 13.95 -2.12 15.54
C MET A 440 12.45 -2.43 15.42
N VAL A 441 11.86 -2.39 14.22
CA VAL A 441 10.47 -2.82 14.01
C VAL A 441 10.27 -4.29 14.41
N ILE A 442 11.18 -5.17 13.99
CA ILE A 442 11.11 -6.60 14.32
C ILE A 442 11.25 -6.81 15.83
N LEU A 443 12.26 -6.21 16.46
CA LEU A 443 12.52 -6.35 17.89
C LEU A 443 11.40 -5.74 18.72
N TRP A 444 10.89 -4.56 18.35
CA TRP A 444 9.81 -3.90 19.07
C TRP A 444 8.53 -4.72 19.08
N LYS A 445 8.17 -5.31 17.95
CA LYS A 445 7.00 -6.17 17.85
C LYS A 445 7.09 -7.43 18.73
N ASN A 446 8.30 -7.96 18.95
CA ASN A 446 8.50 -9.21 19.69
C ASN A 446 8.84 -9.01 21.17
N LEU A 447 9.44 -7.88 21.54
CA LEU A 447 9.95 -7.63 22.90
C LEU A 447 9.19 -6.53 23.65
N TRP A 448 8.56 -5.59 22.94
CA TRP A 448 7.96 -4.38 23.51
C TRP A 448 6.54 -4.09 22.99
N ALA A 449 5.84 -5.11 22.47
CA ALA A 449 4.47 -4.95 21.99
C ALA A 449 3.50 -4.45 23.08
N ASP A 450 3.73 -4.82 24.33
CA ASP A 450 2.89 -4.45 25.47
C ASP A 450 2.94 -2.94 25.80
N THR A 451 3.88 -2.20 25.22
CA THR A 451 3.96 -0.74 25.39
C THR A 451 2.79 0.00 24.74
N GLY A 452 2.08 -0.64 23.81
CA GLY A 452 1.03 -0.01 23.01
C GLY A 452 1.55 1.02 22.00
N ILE A 453 2.87 1.22 21.92
CA ILE A 453 3.50 2.10 20.93
C ILE A 453 3.61 1.35 19.62
N TYR A 454 3.06 1.93 18.56
CA TYR A 454 3.21 1.37 17.22
C TYR A 454 4.68 1.34 16.81
N GLU A 455 5.17 0.16 16.41
CA GLU A 455 6.59 -0.14 16.16
C GLU A 455 7.26 0.76 15.10
N ILE A 456 6.48 1.42 14.23
CA ILE A 456 7.01 2.41 13.27
C ILE A 456 7.67 3.60 13.97
N ILE A 457 7.16 4.06 15.12
CA ILE A 457 7.66 5.26 15.82
C ILE A 457 9.12 5.06 16.26
N PRO A 458 9.43 4.06 17.13
CA PRO A 458 10.80 3.81 17.55
C PRO A 458 11.67 3.39 16.36
N GLY A 459 11.14 2.60 15.42
CA GLY A 459 11.88 2.20 14.21
C GLY A 459 12.33 3.41 13.38
N PHE A 460 11.43 4.34 13.10
CA PHE A 460 11.71 5.55 12.32
C PHE A 460 12.68 6.46 13.06
N MET A 461 12.50 6.66 14.37
CA MET A 461 13.41 7.47 15.19
C MET A 461 14.83 6.89 15.24
N CYS A 462 14.96 5.59 15.52
CA CYS A 462 16.26 4.94 15.60
C CYS A 462 16.98 4.90 14.25
N SER A 463 16.23 4.69 13.15
CA SER A 463 16.76 4.80 11.79
C SER A 463 17.28 6.20 11.50
N TRP A 464 16.50 7.25 11.81
CA TRP A 464 16.92 8.64 11.62
C TRP A 464 18.19 8.96 12.41
N ILE A 465 18.22 8.61 13.70
CA ILE A 465 19.38 8.84 14.58
C ILE A 465 20.61 8.09 14.04
N ALA A 466 20.46 6.82 13.65
CA ALA A 466 21.56 6.02 13.11
C ALA A 466 22.13 6.66 11.83
N ILE A 467 21.28 7.16 10.91
CA ILE A 467 21.73 7.85 9.69
C ILE A 467 22.57 9.07 10.04
N VAL A 468 22.07 9.92 10.94
CA VAL A 468 22.72 11.18 11.31
C VAL A 468 24.05 10.92 12.01
N VAL A 469 24.04 10.10 13.06
CA VAL A 469 25.22 9.81 13.89
C VAL A 469 26.32 9.15 13.04
N VAL A 470 26.01 8.07 12.32
CA VAL A 470 27.01 7.35 11.52
C VAL A 470 27.54 8.21 10.36
N SER A 471 26.70 9.05 9.77
CA SER A 471 27.17 9.98 8.71
C SER A 471 28.11 11.05 9.24
N LEU A 472 27.84 11.60 10.43
CA LEU A 472 28.70 12.63 11.04
C LEU A 472 30.02 12.05 11.55
N LEU A 473 30.02 10.81 12.07
CA LEU A 473 31.23 10.09 12.47
C LEU A 473 32.06 9.63 11.27
N GLY A 474 31.42 9.36 10.13
CA GLY A 474 32.07 8.95 8.89
C GLY A 474 32.71 10.11 8.12
N LYS A 475 33.55 9.76 7.14
CA LYS A 475 34.13 10.75 6.20
C LYS A 475 33.02 11.44 5.39
N ALA A 476 33.26 12.70 5.03
CA ALA A 476 32.37 13.42 4.13
C ALA A 476 32.26 12.69 2.77
N PRO A 477 31.09 12.73 2.10
CA PRO A 477 30.95 12.20 0.75
C PRO A 477 31.92 12.86 -0.22
N SER A 478 32.29 12.16 -1.29
CA SER A 478 33.15 12.71 -2.34
C SER A 478 32.46 13.87 -3.07
N HIS A 479 33.25 14.74 -3.70
CA HIS A 479 32.75 15.85 -4.52
C HIS A 479 31.77 15.37 -5.59
N GLU A 480 32.08 14.28 -6.30
CA GLU A 480 31.17 13.68 -7.28
C GLU A 480 29.76 13.37 -6.72
N VAL A 481 29.68 12.91 -5.46
CA VAL A 481 28.41 12.61 -4.81
C VAL A 481 27.67 13.89 -4.41
N THR A 482 28.38 14.90 -3.91
CA THR A 482 27.78 16.18 -3.53
C THR A 482 27.36 17.01 -4.73
N ASP A 483 28.14 16.99 -5.81
CA ASP A 483 27.88 17.77 -7.01
C ASP A 483 26.64 17.25 -7.74
N ARG A 484 26.48 15.92 -7.85
CA ARG A 484 25.24 15.31 -8.39
C ARG A 484 24.02 15.60 -7.51
N PHE A 485 24.19 15.68 -6.19
CA PHE A 485 23.10 16.07 -5.30
C PHE A 485 22.69 17.53 -5.55
N GLU A 486 23.66 18.44 -5.65
CA GLU A 486 23.41 19.85 -5.90
C GLU A 486 22.81 20.09 -7.30
N GLN A 487 23.26 19.33 -8.32
CA GLN A 487 22.67 19.33 -9.65
C GLN A 487 21.19 18.93 -9.62
N ALA A 488 20.83 17.85 -8.92
CA ALA A 488 19.44 17.43 -8.79
C ALA A 488 18.58 18.47 -8.05
N ASP A 489 19.13 19.09 -7.01
CA ASP A 489 18.44 20.15 -6.27
C ASP A 489 18.24 21.42 -7.09
N GLN A 490 19.21 21.76 -7.96
CA GLN A 490 19.09 22.87 -8.89
C GLN A 490 18.01 22.58 -9.94
N GLN A 491 18.06 21.41 -10.59
CA GLN A 491 17.05 21.02 -11.59
C GLN A 491 15.62 20.99 -11.01
N TYR A 492 15.47 20.53 -9.75
CA TYR A 492 14.19 20.56 -9.06
C TYR A 492 13.65 21.98 -8.86
N LYS A 493 14.52 22.93 -8.50
CA LYS A 493 14.16 24.34 -8.32
C LYS A 493 13.82 25.02 -9.64
N GLU A 494 14.53 24.69 -10.71
CA GLU A 494 14.26 25.23 -12.07
C GLU A 494 12.97 24.67 -12.68
N SER A 495 12.50 23.52 -12.19
CA SER A 495 11.28 22.87 -12.68
C SER A 495 10.00 23.31 -11.97
N HIS A 496 10.13 24.03 -10.84
CA HIS A 496 9.04 24.68 -10.11
C HIS A 496 8.81 26.09 -10.64
#